data_AF-A0A7N0TVN0-F1
#
_entry.id   AF-A0A7N0TVN0-F1
#
_cell.length_a   1.000
_cell.length_b   1.000
_cell.length_c   1.000
_cell.angle_alpha   90.00
_cell.angle_beta   90.00
_cell.angle_gamma   90.00
#
_symmetry.space_group_name_H-M   'P 1'
#
loop_
_entity.id
_entity.type
_entity.pdbx_description
1 polymer ?
#
loop_
_entity_poly.entity_id
_entity_poly.type
_entity_poly.pdbx_seq_one_letter_code
_entity_poly.pdbx_strand_id
1 'polypeptide(L)'
;MVKNLVYELNRNGMKPSTITRVVNAISGSEEVDITSKQCTNLLRAERKNHMRRECHGIVKHIHEKSKLDGSHYFSMDLASDGLLKSILWADGRSISSYSQFGDVLMFDVTLRWAMRNAIRNFIWNTRHWFYAWHINKHVIEHLHPYTIRHTDFGETYSKWQKSKTIEEFELRREIMQSRYNIAKGSWLDDMYIQRYYWVKVYLKDYFTAGMTIS
;
A
#
# COMPACT_ATOMS: atom_id res chain seq x y z
N MET A 1 -20.11 -4.63 -29.26
CA MET A 1 -18.92 -4.10 -29.95
C MET A 1 -18.03 -3.28 -29.00
N VAL A 2 -18.61 -2.26 -28.35
CA VAL A 2 -17.97 -1.34 -27.38
C VAL A 2 -17.09 -2.00 -26.30
N LYS A 3 -17.58 -3.05 -25.62
CA LYS A 3 -16.84 -3.72 -24.53
C LYS A 3 -15.48 -4.29 -24.98
N ASN A 4 -15.42 -4.93 -26.14
CA ASN A 4 -14.19 -5.54 -26.65
C ASN A 4 -13.17 -4.47 -27.06
N LEU A 5 -13.63 -3.37 -27.66
CA LEU A 5 -12.80 -2.23 -28.03
C LEU A 5 -12.17 -1.57 -26.80
N VAL A 6 -12.96 -1.36 -25.73
CA VAL A 6 -12.45 -0.83 -24.44
C VAL A 6 -11.31 -1.69 -23.90
N TYR A 7 -11.45 -3.02 -23.95
CA TYR A 7 -10.45 -3.98 -23.46
C TYR A 7 -9.18 -3.98 -24.30
N GLU A 8 -9.31 -3.90 -25.62
CA GLU A 8 -8.16 -3.84 -26.53
C GLU A 8 -7.36 -2.53 -26.38
N LEU A 9 -8.03 -1.39 -26.30
CA LEU A 9 -7.36 -0.10 -26.11
C LEU A 9 -6.65 -0.03 -24.75
N ASN A 10 -7.24 -0.61 -23.70
CA ASN A 10 -6.59 -0.71 -22.39
C ASN A 10 -5.37 -1.65 -22.40
N ARG A 11 -5.44 -2.78 -23.09
CA ARG A 11 -4.29 -3.69 -23.28
C ARG A 11 -3.14 -3.04 -24.04
N ASN A 12 -3.43 -2.07 -24.91
CA ASN A 12 -2.44 -1.24 -25.60
C ASN A 12 -1.98 -0.02 -24.77
N GLY A 13 -2.28 0.02 -23.46
CA GLY A 13 -1.75 1.02 -22.52
C GLY A 13 -2.48 2.35 -22.50
N MET A 14 -3.64 2.47 -23.17
CA MET A 14 -4.40 3.72 -23.15
C MET A 14 -5.08 3.94 -21.79
N LYS A 15 -5.05 5.19 -21.31
CA LYS A 15 -5.73 5.58 -20.07
C LYS A 15 -7.26 5.57 -20.26
N PRO A 16 -8.06 5.24 -19.23
CA PRO A 16 -9.52 5.17 -19.33
C PRO A 16 -10.20 6.43 -19.89
N SER A 17 -9.66 7.62 -19.58
CA SER A 17 -10.16 8.89 -20.13
C SER A 17 -9.97 8.99 -21.65
N THR A 18 -8.81 8.55 -22.16
CA THR A 18 -8.52 8.49 -23.59
C THR A 18 -9.41 7.46 -24.29
N ILE A 19 -9.59 6.29 -23.67
CA ILE A 19 -10.45 5.21 -24.20
C ILE A 19 -11.87 5.71 -24.37
N THR A 20 -12.44 6.38 -23.36
CA THR A 20 -13.81 6.90 -23.40
C THR A 20 -14.00 7.84 -24.60
N ARG A 21 -13.05 8.76 -24.82
CA ARG A 21 -13.09 9.70 -25.94
C ARG A 21 -12.99 9.00 -27.30
N VAL A 22 -12.07 8.04 -27.43
CA VAL A 22 -11.86 7.30 -28.68
C VAL A 22 -13.10 6.46 -29.02
N VAL A 23 -13.67 5.77 -28.04
CA VAL A 23 -14.85 4.94 -28.23
C VAL A 23 -16.06 5.77 -28.67
N ASN A 24 -16.32 6.91 -28.02
CA ASN A 24 -17.43 7.78 -28.40
C ASN A 24 -17.23 8.42 -29.78
N ALA A 25 -15.98 8.74 -30.15
CA ALA A 25 -15.67 9.25 -31.49
C ALA A 25 -15.89 8.22 -32.61
N ILE A 26 -15.75 6.92 -32.31
CA ILE A 26 -15.89 5.83 -33.29
C ILE A 26 -17.34 5.31 -33.37
N SER A 27 -18.11 5.39 -32.28
CA SER A 27 -19.44 4.77 -32.19
C SER A 27 -20.53 5.52 -32.95
N GLY A 28 -20.27 6.76 -33.41
CA GLY A 28 -21.19 7.53 -34.24
C GLY A 28 -22.45 8.02 -33.49
N SER A 29 -23.28 8.82 -34.17
CA SER A 29 -24.41 9.56 -33.58
C SER A 29 -25.63 8.69 -33.20
N GLU A 30 -25.65 7.41 -33.56
CA GLU A 30 -26.81 6.51 -33.34
C GLU A 30 -26.65 5.61 -32.11
N GLU A 31 -25.43 5.41 -31.58
CA GLU A 31 -25.20 4.69 -30.32
C GLU A 31 -25.06 5.66 -29.13
N VAL A 32 -25.58 5.24 -27.97
CA VAL A 32 -25.44 6.01 -26.73
C VAL A 32 -23.97 6.01 -26.29
N ASP A 33 -23.38 7.21 -26.23
CA ASP A 33 -22.04 7.47 -25.72
C ASP A 33 -21.77 6.77 -24.38
N ILE A 34 -20.59 6.16 -24.25
CA ILE A 34 -20.16 5.61 -22.97
C ILE A 34 -19.66 6.72 -22.05
N THR A 35 -20.10 6.68 -20.80
CA THR A 35 -19.60 7.56 -19.74
C THR A 35 -18.26 7.05 -19.20
N SER A 36 -17.46 7.95 -18.62
CA SER A 36 -16.22 7.60 -17.91
C SER A 36 -16.45 6.55 -16.81
N LYS A 37 -17.61 6.57 -16.15
CA LYS A 37 -17.98 5.60 -15.12
C LYS A 37 -18.25 4.22 -15.72
N GLN A 38 -18.94 4.14 -16.85
CA GLN A 38 -19.16 2.89 -17.57
C GLN A 38 -17.85 2.29 -18.09
N CYS A 39 -16.97 3.11 -18.68
CA CYS A 39 -15.62 2.69 -19.09
C CYS A 39 -14.83 2.09 -17.91
N THR A 40 -14.79 2.82 -16.78
CA THR A 40 -14.12 2.36 -15.56
C THR A 40 -14.71 1.05 -15.02
N ASN A 41 -16.03 0.89 -15.05
CA ASN A 41 -16.71 -0.33 -14.60
C ASN A 41 -16.40 -1.53 -15.51
N LEU A 42 -16.35 -1.33 -16.83
CA LEU A 42 -15.99 -2.37 -17.79
C LEU A 42 -14.55 -2.84 -17.56
N LEU A 43 -13.60 -1.93 -17.39
CA LEU A 43 -12.20 -2.25 -17.10
C LEU A 43 -12.02 -2.91 -15.72
N ARG A 44 -12.80 -2.52 -14.71
CA ARG A 44 -12.84 -3.22 -13.42
C ARG A 44 -13.35 -4.65 -13.57
N ALA A 45 -14.40 -4.87 -14.36
CA ALA A 45 -14.92 -6.21 -14.64
C ALA A 45 -13.89 -7.06 -15.40
N GLU A 46 -13.16 -6.47 -16.34
CA GLU A 46 -12.05 -7.13 -17.04
C GLU A 46 -10.93 -7.56 -16.08
N ARG A 47 -10.47 -6.65 -15.22
CA ARG A 47 -9.45 -6.95 -14.20
C ARG A 47 -9.89 -8.07 -13.27
N LYS A 48 -11.16 -8.08 -12.84
CA LYS A 48 -11.73 -9.16 -12.04
C LYS A 48 -11.61 -10.52 -12.74
N ASN A 49 -11.79 -10.56 -14.06
CA ASN A 49 -11.64 -11.79 -14.84
C ASN A 49 -10.17 -12.24 -14.99
N HIS A 50 -9.22 -11.29 -15.00
CA HIS A 50 -7.79 -11.58 -15.11
C HIS A 50 -7.12 -12.00 -13.79
N MET A 51 -7.73 -11.71 -12.63
CA MET A 51 -7.18 -12.09 -11.32
C MET A 51 -6.89 -13.60 -11.19
N ARG A 52 -7.59 -14.47 -11.94
CA ARG A 52 -7.32 -15.92 -11.98
C ARG A 52 -5.86 -16.26 -12.33
N ARG A 53 -5.26 -15.55 -13.29
CA ARG A 53 -3.89 -15.84 -13.75
C ARG A 53 -2.83 -15.19 -12.87
N GLU A 54 -3.09 -13.97 -12.40
CA GLU A 54 -2.14 -13.22 -11.56
C GLU A 54 -2.00 -13.84 -10.16
N CYS A 55 -3.08 -14.35 -9.58
CA CYS A 55 -3.04 -14.95 -8.25
C CYS A 55 -2.45 -16.36 -8.24
N HIS A 56 -2.42 -17.07 -9.38
CA HIS A 56 -1.85 -18.41 -9.46
C HIS A 56 -0.39 -18.46 -9.01
N GLY A 57 0.41 -17.46 -9.41
CA GLY A 57 1.82 -17.36 -8.99
C GLY A 57 1.97 -17.19 -7.49
N ILE A 58 1.14 -16.35 -6.87
CA ILE A 58 1.13 -16.10 -5.43
C ILE A 58 0.70 -17.37 -4.67
N VAL A 59 -0.40 -18.00 -5.10
CA VAL A 59 -0.91 -19.23 -4.48
C VAL A 59 0.13 -20.35 -4.57
N LYS A 60 0.75 -20.53 -5.74
CA LYS A 60 1.82 -21.51 -5.94
C LYS A 60 3.01 -21.23 -5.01
N HIS A 61 3.44 -19.98 -4.91
CA HIS A 61 4.55 -19.60 -4.03
C HIS A 61 4.26 -19.89 -2.56
N ILE A 62 3.08 -19.51 -2.06
CA ILE A 62 2.66 -19.77 -0.68
C ILE A 62 2.59 -21.28 -0.43
N HIS A 63 2.05 -22.04 -1.37
CA HIS A 63 1.96 -23.49 -1.26
C HIS A 63 3.34 -24.18 -1.29
N GLU A 64 4.30 -23.65 -2.06
CA GLU A 64 5.69 -24.14 -2.02
C GLU A 64 6.36 -23.81 -0.68
N LYS A 65 6.12 -22.62 -0.14
CA LYS A 65 6.60 -22.23 1.19
C LYS A 65 6.03 -23.10 2.30
N SER A 66 4.75 -23.47 2.23
CA SER A 66 4.12 -24.33 3.23
C SER A 66 4.70 -25.76 3.25
N LYS A 67 5.33 -26.20 2.16
CA LYS A 67 6.04 -27.50 2.13
C LYS A 67 7.41 -27.44 2.81
N LEU A 68 8.04 -26.27 2.81
CA LEU A 68 9.38 -26.05 3.37
C LEU A 68 9.34 -25.69 4.85
N ASP A 69 8.25 -25.10 5.31
CA ASP A 69 8.06 -24.62 6.67
C ASP A 69 6.78 -25.21 7.26
N GLY A 70 6.94 -26.22 8.12
CA GLY A 70 5.81 -26.93 8.74
C GLY A 70 4.99 -26.09 9.72
N SER A 71 5.49 -24.90 10.10
CA SER A 71 4.76 -23.93 10.91
C SER A 71 4.15 -22.82 10.07
N HIS A 72 4.29 -22.85 8.75
CA HIS A 72 3.65 -21.90 7.84
C HIS A 72 2.13 -22.04 7.88
N TYR A 73 1.43 -20.92 7.93
CA TYR A 73 -0.02 -20.85 7.88
C TYR A 73 -0.47 -20.10 6.63
N PHE A 74 -1.51 -20.58 5.97
CA PHE A 74 -2.25 -19.80 4.99
C PHE A 74 -3.72 -20.19 4.93
N SER A 75 -4.56 -19.24 4.53
CA SER A 75 -5.99 -19.39 4.30
C SER A 75 -6.42 -18.55 3.11
N MET A 76 -7.39 -19.04 2.35
CA MET A 76 -7.86 -18.41 1.12
C MET A 76 -9.39 -18.35 1.12
N ASP A 77 -9.94 -17.18 0.83
CA ASP A 77 -11.37 -16.99 0.59
C ASP A 77 -11.61 -16.98 -0.92
N LEU A 78 -12.52 -17.83 -1.38
CA LEU A 78 -12.95 -17.93 -2.78
C LEU A 78 -14.38 -17.40 -2.90
N ALA A 79 -14.63 -16.59 -3.93
CA ALA A 79 -15.98 -16.21 -4.30
C ALA A 79 -16.76 -17.42 -4.88
N SER A 80 -18.07 -17.28 -5.02
CA SER A 80 -18.96 -18.34 -5.53
C SER A 80 -18.64 -18.78 -6.97
N ASP A 81 -17.95 -17.95 -7.73
CA ASP A 81 -17.44 -18.24 -9.09
C ASP A 81 -16.02 -18.86 -9.09
N GLY A 82 -15.49 -19.23 -7.92
CA GLY A 82 -14.16 -19.79 -7.73
C GLY A 82 -13.03 -18.77 -7.89
N LEU A 83 -13.32 -17.47 -7.96
CA LEU A 83 -12.30 -16.42 -7.98
C LEU A 83 -11.73 -16.20 -6.59
N LEU A 84 -10.40 -16.02 -6.52
CA LEU A 84 -9.75 -15.65 -5.28
C LEU A 84 -10.21 -14.26 -4.83
N LYS A 85 -10.76 -14.18 -3.62
CA LYS A 85 -11.24 -12.96 -3.00
C LYS A 85 -10.24 -12.39 -2.00
N SER A 86 -9.63 -13.25 -1.18
CA SER A 86 -8.54 -12.86 -0.28
C SER A 86 -7.62 -14.05 0.03
N ILE A 87 -6.39 -13.73 0.41
CA ILE A 87 -5.43 -14.69 0.98
C ILE A 87 -4.89 -14.06 2.25
N LEU A 88 -4.75 -14.88 3.28
CA LEU A 88 -3.97 -14.58 4.47
C LEU A 88 -2.88 -15.65 4.59
N TRP A 89 -1.65 -15.24 4.86
CA TRP A 89 -0.55 -16.18 5.07
C TRP A 89 0.44 -15.60 6.09
N ALA A 90 1.16 -16.48 6.77
CA ALA A 90 2.24 -16.15 7.70
C ALA A 90 3.27 -17.28 7.70
N ASP A 91 4.56 -16.95 7.63
CA ASP A 91 5.61 -17.94 7.83
C ASP A 91 5.76 -18.34 9.31
N GLY A 92 6.30 -19.53 9.52
CA GLY A 92 6.47 -20.14 10.84
C GLY A 92 7.39 -19.36 11.76
N ARG A 93 8.39 -18.66 11.22
CA ARG A 93 9.24 -17.76 12.00
C ARG A 93 8.44 -16.58 12.55
N SER A 94 7.57 -15.99 11.73
CA SER A 94 6.71 -14.88 12.12
C SER A 94 5.68 -15.33 13.16
N ILE A 95 5.08 -16.51 12.98
CA ILE A 95 4.14 -17.09 13.95
C ILE A 95 4.84 -17.39 15.28
N SER A 96 6.03 -18.00 15.25
CA SER A 96 6.80 -18.33 16.46
C SER A 96 7.23 -17.08 17.21
N SER A 97 7.71 -16.06 16.48
CA SER A 97 8.07 -14.77 17.05
C SER A 97 6.85 -14.11 17.67
N TYR A 98 5.73 -14.08 16.97
CA TYR A 98 4.49 -13.50 17.49
C TYR A 98 4.00 -14.24 18.75
N SER A 99 4.08 -15.58 18.79
CA SER A 99 3.73 -16.35 19.98
C SER A 99 4.62 -16.05 21.18
N GLN A 100 5.87 -15.65 20.96
CA GLN A 100 6.84 -15.40 22.02
C GLN A 100 6.80 -13.96 22.53
N PHE A 101 6.56 -12.99 21.65
CA PHE A 101 6.66 -11.55 21.99
C PHE A 101 5.27 -10.85 22.01
N GLY A 102 4.31 -11.30 21.18
CA GLY A 102 2.91 -10.88 21.25
C GLY A 102 2.59 -9.43 20.86
N ASP A 103 3.54 -8.73 20.26
CA ASP A 103 3.65 -7.26 20.30
C ASP A 103 3.53 -6.58 18.93
N VAL A 104 3.89 -7.23 17.82
CA VAL A 104 4.02 -6.53 16.53
C VAL A 104 3.42 -7.28 15.34
N LEU A 105 2.61 -6.58 14.53
CA LEU A 105 2.24 -6.96 13.15
C LEU A 105 2.59 -5.83 12.17
N MET A 106 3.29 -6.19 11.08
CA MET A 106 3.67 -5.27 10.00
C MET A 106 2.65 -5.33 8.85
N PHE A 107 2.25 -4.18 8.30
CA PHE A 107 1.34 -4.13 7.15
C PHE A 107 1.91 -3.34 5.96
N ASP A 108 1.49 -3.77 4.77
CA ASP A 108 1.56 -2.97 3.55
C ASP A 108 0.58 -1.79 3.66
N VAL A 109 1.07 -0.60 3.31
CA VAL A 109 0.40 0.71 3.43
C VAL A 109 -0.78 0.86 2.46
N THR A 110 -0.97 -0.08 1.54
CA THR A 110 -2.14 -0.09 0.63
C THR A 110 -3.46 -0.54 1.27
N LEU A 111 -3.45 -1.19 2.44
CA LEU A 111 -4.67 -1.63 3.14
C LEU A 111 -5.12 -0.61 4.20
N ARG A 112 -5.57 0.53 3.68
CA ARG A 112 -6.04 1.69 4.44
C ARG A 112 -7.26 1.28 5.29
N TRP A 113 -7.28 1.69 6.56
CA TRP A 113 -8.38 1.71 7.55
C TRP A 113 -9.15 0.41 7.90
N ALA A 114 -9.64 -0.36 6.92
CA ALA A 114 -10.50 -1.53 7.15
C ALA A 114 -9.75 -2.65 7.90
N MET A 115 -8.51 -2.92 7.50
CA MET A 115 -7.66 -3.91 8.17
C MET A 115 -7.31 -3.46 9.59
N ARG A 116 -7.02 -2.16 9.80
CA ARG A 116 -6.76 -1.60 11.14
C ARG A 116 -7.93 -1.80 12.09
N ASN A 117 -9.15 -1.55 11.62
CA ASN A 117 -10.35 -1.78 12.43
C ASN A 117 -10.58 -3.26 12.70
N ALA A 118 -10.37 -4.13 11.72
CA ALA A 118 -10.47 -5.57 11.91
C ALA A 118 -9.46 -6.07 12.96
N ILE A 119 -8.19 -5.69 12.86
CA ILE A 119 -7.17 -6.15 13.81
C ILE A 119 -7.40 -5.55 15.18
N ARG A 120 -7.80 -4.27 15.29
CA ARG A 120 -8.18 -3.70 16.59
C ARG A 120 -9.33 -4.46 17.25
N ASN A 121 -10.22 -5.08 16.47
CA ASN A 121 -11.35 -5.86 16.98
C ASN A 121 -10.99 -7.33 17.28
N PHE A 122 -10.12 -7.96 16.49
CA PHE A 122 -9.80 -9.40 16.59
C PHE A 122 -8.46 -9.71 17.27
N ILE A 123 -7.50 -8.79 17.21
CA ILE A 123 -6.15 -8.90 17.78
C ILE A 123 -5.79 -7.55 18.46
N TRP A 124 -6.63 -7.18 19.43
CA TRP A 124 -6.65 -5.86 20.07
C TRP A 124 -5.40 -5.50 20.86
N ASN A 125 -4.57 -6.48 21.22
CA ASN A 125 -3.31 -6.27 21.95
C ASN A 125 -2.09 -6.07 21.03
N THR A 126 -2.26 -6.11 19.71
CA THR A 126 -1.15 -5.99 18.76
C THR A 126 -0.93 -4.56 18.29
N ARG A 127 0.31 -4.08 18.33
CA ARG A 127 0.67 -2.80 17.72
C ARG A 127 0.96 -2.96 16.23
N HIS A 128 0.54 -1.97 15.45
CA HIS A 128 0.65 -1.98 13.98
C HIS A 128 1.77 -1.07 13.52
N TRP A 129 2.63 -1.55 12.64
CA TRP A 129 3.71 -0.73 12.07
C TRP A 129 3.60 -0.63 10.55
N PHE A 130 4.05 0.49 10.01
CA PHE A 130 4.23 0.65 8.58
C PHE A 130 5.57 0.08 8.16
N TYR A 131 5.55 -0.76 7.14
CA TYR A 131 6.76 -1.32 6.57
C TYR A 131 7.55 -0.25 5.79
N ALA A 132 8.84 -0.12 6.10
CA ALA A 132 9.70 0.98 5.64
C ALA A 132 9.75 1.14 4.11
N TRP A 133 9.65 0.03 3.37
CA TRP A 133 9.63 0.07 1.91
C TRP A 133 8.45 0.88 1.34
N HIS A 134 7.26 0.73 1.91
CA HIS A 134 6.07 1.44 1.42
C HIS A 134 6.12 2.93 1.76
N ILE A 135 6.68 3.27 2.92
CA ILE A 135 6.97 4.67 3.26
C ILE A 135 7.89 5.23 2.19
N ASN A 136 9.04 4.58 1.94
CA ASN A 136 10.01 5.04 0.95
C ASN A 136 9.43 5.15 -0.47
N LYS A 137 8.51 4.26 -0.86
CA LYS A 137 7.82 4.33 -2.15
C LYS A 137 6.95 5.59 -2.25
N HIS A 138 6.16 5.90 -1.22
CA HIS A 138 5.29 7.08 -1.21
C HIS A 138 6.05 8.38 -0.93
N VAL A 139 7.17 8.32 -0.23
CA VAL A 139 8.12 9.43 -0.01
C VAL A 139 8.55 10.00 -1.36
N ILE A 140 8.96 9.18 -2.32
CA ILE A 140 9.41 9.67 -3.63
C ILE A 140 8.31 10.48 -4.32
N GLU A 141 7.08 9.99 -4.31
CA GLU A 141 5.93 10.64 -4.95
C GLU A 141 5.54 11.96 -4.28
N HIS A 142 5.54 12.01 -2.94
CA HIS A 142 5.04 13.15 -2.17
C HIS A 142 6.12 14.18 -1.82
N LEU A 143 7.41 13.81 -1.87
CA LEU A 143 8.51 14.75 -1.66
C LEU A 143 8.88 15.53 -2.92
N HIS A 144 8.54 15.01 -4.11
CA HIS A 144 8.90 15.62 -5.38
C HIS A 144 8.59 17.14 -5.49
N PRO A 145 7.43 17.65 -5.02
CA PRO A 145 7.15 19.09 -5.06
C PRO A 145 8.11 19.94 -4.21
N TYR A 146 8.67 19.37 -3.14
CA TYR A 146 9.60 20.04 -2.25
C TYR A 146 11.04 19.94 -2.77
N THR A 147 11.44 18.77 -3.27
CA THR A 147 12.81 18.55 -3.78
C THR A 147 13.12 19.35 -5.04
N ILE A 148 12.10 19.68 -5.83
CA ILE A 148 12.27 20.61 -6.97
C ILE A 148 12.54 22.03 -6.49
N ARG A 149 11.85 22.49 -5.44
CA ARG A 149 11.94 23.86 -4.94
C ARG A 149 13.14 24.08 -4.03
N HIS A 150 13.58 23.02 -3.37
CA HIS A 150 14.61 23.04 -2.34
C HIS A 150 15.52 21.83 -2.50
N THR A 151 16.74 22.07 -2.98
CA THR A 151 17.71 21.01 -3.30
C THR A 151 18.15 20.22 -2.06
N ASP A 152 18.10 20.83 -0.88
CA ASP A 152 18.50 20.24 0.40
C ASP A 152 17.34 19.61 1.20
N PHE A 153 16.12 19.63 0.64
CA PHE A 153 14.94 19.06 1.29
C PHE A 153 15.11 17.56 1.55
N GLY A 154 15.61 16.81 0.57
CA GLY A 154 15.79 15.36 0.68
C GLY A 154 16.74 14.98 1.82
N GLU A 155 17.84 15.72 1.99
CA GLU A 155 18.76 15.54 3.10
C GLU A 155 18.10 15.90 4.45
N THR A 156 17.35 16.99 4.48
CA THR A 156 16.62 17.42 5.68
C THR A 156 15.60 16.37 6.13
N TYR A 157 14.83 15.83 5.19
CA TYR A 157 13.88 14.75 5.44
C TYR A 157 14.58 13.47 5.94
N SER A 158 15.68 13.07 5.30
CA SER A 158 16.46 11.89 5.70
C SER A 158 16.98 12.02 7.13
N LYS A 159 17.47 13.21 7.51
CA LYS A 159 17.91 13.51 8.88
C LYS A 159 16.76 13.45 9.87
N TRP A 160 15.59 13.96 9.52
CA TRP A 160 14.38 13.88 10.36
C TRP A 160 13.92 12.44 10.58
N GLN A 161 13.85 11.63 9.53
CA GLN A 161 13.46 10.22 9.63
C GLN A 161 14.45 9.40 10.49
N LYS A 162 15.76 9.66 10.34
CA LYS A 162 16.83 8.88 10.97
C LYS A 162 17.28 9.42 12.33
N SER A 163 16.49 10.30 12.95
CA SER A 163 16.75 10.81 14.30
C SER A 163 17.02 9.67 15.27
N LYS A 164 17.91 9.91 16.24
CA LYS A 164 18.33 8.92 17.24
C LYS A 164 17.58 9.06 18.55
N THR A 165 16.97 10.21 18.82
CA THR A 165 16.13 10.46 19.99
C THR A 165 14.81 11.13 19.60
N ILE A 166 13.84 11.12 20.53
CA ILE A 166 12.54 11.77 20.34
C ILE A 166 12.73 13.28 20.23
N GLU A 167 13.60 13.85 21.07
CA GLU A 167 13.91 15.29 21.09
C GLU A 167 14.51 15.75 19.75
N GLU A 168 15.44 14.96 19.20
CA GLU A 168 16.02 15.23 17.88
C GLU A 168 14.96 15.16 16.77
N PHE A 169 14.06 14.19 16.85
CA PHE A 169 12.97 14.04 15.88
C PHE A 169 12.01 15.23 15.88
N GLU A 170 11.54 15.65 17.06
CA GLU A 170 10.62 16.79 17.19
C GLU A 170 11.30 18.10 16.79
N LEU A 171 12.55 18.33 17.20
CA LEU A 171 13.30 19.53 16.81
C LEU A 171 13.50 19.61 15.28
N ARG A 172 13.90 18.51 14.65
CA ARG A 172 14.07 18.46 13.18
C ARG A 172 12.74 18.68 12.46
N ARG A 173 11.62 18.22 13.02
CA ARG A 173 10.28 18.48 12.48
C ARG A 173 9.97 19.98 12.48
N GLU A 174 10.18 20.67 13.59
CA GLU A 174 9.92 22.11 13.71
C GLU A 174 10.77 22.93 12.74
N ILE A 175 12.06 22.60 12.63
CA ILE A 175 12.99 23.23 11.68
C ILE A 175 12.50 23.01 10.25
N MET A 176 12.15 21.78 9.90
CA MET A 176 11.69 21.42 8.55
C MET A 176 10.37 22.12 8.20
N GLN A 177 9.43 22.21 9.15
CA GLN A 177 8.14 22.87 8.96
C GLN A 177 8.31 24.38 8.75
N SER A 178 9.16 25.02 9.55
CA SER A 178 9.43 26.46 9.45
C SER A 178 10.16 26.81 8.15
N ARG A 179 11.10 25.98 7.73
CA ARG A 179 11.97 26.25 6.57
C ARG A 179 11.28 26.07 5.23
N TYR A 180 10.39 25.08 5.12
CA TYR A 180 9.76 24.71 3.85
C TYR A 180 8.25 24.99 3.80
N ASN A 181 7.72 25.68 4.82
CA ASN A 181 6.31 26.03 4.93
C ASN A 181 5.38 24.82 4.68
N ILE A 182 5.62 23.73 5.40
CA ILE A 182 4.84 22.49 5.23
C ILE A 182 3.39 22.76 5.67
N ALA A 183 2.47 22.71 4.70
CA ALA A 183 1.05 22.94 4.93
C ALA A 183 0.44 21.89 5.86
N LYS A 184 -0.49 22.34 6.73
CA LYS A 184 -1.35 21.43 7.50
C LYS A 184 -2.20 20.58 6.56
N GLY A 185 -2.38 19.31 6.90
CA GLY A 185 -3.08 18.34 6.04
C GLY A 185 -2.30 17.92 4.79
N SER A 186 -1.02 18.28 4.69
CA SER A 186 -0.13 17.68 3.69
C SER A 186 0.22 16.24 4.08
N TRP A 187 0.72 15.47 3.12
CA TRP A 187 1.19 14.10 3.38
C TRP A 187 2.28 14.04 4.47
N LEU A 188 3.17 15.04 4.53
CA LEU A 188 4.19 15.13 5.58
C LEU A 188 3.58 15.39 6.96
N ASP A 189 2.46 16.11 7.02
CA ASP A 189 1.71 16.34 8.24
C ASP A 189 1.06 15.03 8.73
N ASP A 190 0.41 14.30 7.83
CA ASP A 190 -0.17 12.98 8.11
C ASP A 190 0.88 11.98 8.61
N MET A 191 2.07 11.97 7.99
CA MET A 191 3.17 11.10 8.41
C MET A 191 3.64 11.41 9.83
N TYR A 192 3.67 12.68 10.22
CA TYR A 192 4.03 13.07 11.59
C TYR A 192 2.96 12.72 12.62
N ILE A 193 1.68 12.91 12.28
CA ILE A 193 0.56 12.45 13.12
C ILE A 193 0.69 10.94 13.37
N GLN A 194 1.15 10.20 12.37
CA GLN A 194 1.31 8.75 12.41
C GLN A 194 2.70 8.29 12.91
N ARG A 195 3.55 9.17 13.46
CA ARG A 195 4.95 8.88 13.83
C ARG A 195 5.15 7.65 14.70
N TYR A 196 4.22 7.36 15.61
CA TYR A 196 4.26 6.18 16.50
C TYR A 196 4.18 4.83 15.78
N TYR A 197 3.90 4.81 14.47
CA TYR A 197 3.75 3.58 13.70
C TYR A 197 4.93 3.31 12.76
N TRP A 198 5.89 4.22 12.65
CA TRP A 198 6.99 4.04 11.68
C TRP A 198 8.32 4.67 12.06
N VAL A 199 8.33 5.60 13.02
CA VAL A 199 9.55 6.29 13.42
C VAL A 199 10.27 5.47 14.48
N LYS A 200 11.49 5.03 14.16
CA LYS A 200 12.28 4.13 15.01
C LYS A 200 12.41 4.57 16.47
N VAL A 201 12.59 5.87 16.74
CA VAL A 201 12.74 6.37 18.12
C VAL A 201 11.49 6.21 18.97
N TYR A 202 10.31 6.15 18.35
CA TYR A 202 9.03 5.88 19.01
C TYR A 202 8.70 4.37 19.11
N LEU A 203 9.56 3.54 18.51
CA LEU A 203 9.39 2.08 18.42
C LEU A 203 10.44 1.31 19.23
N LYS A 204 11.36 2.00 19.91
CA LYS A 204 12.56 1.43 20.56
C LYS A 204 12.27 0.41 21.66
N ASP A 205 11.07 0.38 22.23
CA ASP A 205 10.72 -0.52 23.32
C ASP A 205 10.24 -1.91 22.86
N TYR A 206 10.37 -2.23 21.56
CA TYR A 206 9.75 -3.44 20.97
C TYR A 206 10.74 -4.28 20.16
N PHE A 207 10.65 -5.60 20.33
CA PHE A 207 11.49 -6.56 19.61
C PHE A 207 11.02 -6.71 18.16
N THR A 208 11.95 -6.61 17.19
CA THR A 208 11.59 -6.62 15.76
C THR A 208 12.08 -7.84 14.99
N ALA A 209 12.66 -8.85 15.67
CA ALA A 209 13.18 -10.07 15.06
C ALA A 209 14.07 -9.84 13.82
N GLY A 210 14.81 -8.73 13.75
CA GLY A 210 15.67 -8.39 12.61
C GLY A 210 14.93 -7.80 11.40
N MET A 211 13.62 -7.54 11.49
CA MET A 211 12.90 -6.74 10.51
C MET A 211 13.38 -5.30 10.60
N THR A 212 13.91 -4.80 9.49
CA THR A 212 14.46 -3.44 9.40
C THR A 212 13.29 -2.45 9.38
N ILE A 213 13.00 -1.87 10.53
CA ILE A 213 12.38 -0.54 10.59
C ILE A 213 13.50 0.45 10.23
N SER A 214 13.21 1.37 9.31
CA SER A 214 14.17 2.24 8.60
C SER A 214 15.42 2.67 9.36
#